data_AF-A0A835X1Y5-F1
#
_entry.id   AF-A0A835X1Y5-F1
#
_cell.length_a   1.000
_cell.length_b   1.000
_cell.length_c   1.000
_cell.angle_alpha   90.00
_cell.angle_beta   90.00
_cell.angle_gamma   90.00
#
_symmetry.space_group_name_H-M   'P 1'
#
loop_
_entity.id
_entity.type
_entity.pdbx_description
1 polymer ?
#
loop_
_entity_poly.entity_id
_entity_poly.type
_entity_poly.pdbx_seq_one_letter_code
_entity_poly.pdbx_strand_id
1 'polypeptide(L)'
;MIKLTIPDWIKNNANWWADDQISDDDFASGIQFMIKQSIIVIPELGETEEITEQKIPDWIKNNARWWSEEKISDEDFANGIEYMVKNGIIQV
;
A
#
# COMPACT_ATOMS: atom_id res chain seq x y z
N MET A 1 3.30 9.72 -18.70
CA MET A 1 3.58 8.79 -17.58
C MET A 1 2.36 8.81 -16.68
N ILE A 2 1.74 7.66 -16.43
CA ILE A 2 0.69 7.55 -15.41
C ILE A 2 1.42 7.54 -14.06
N LYS A 3 0.95 8.31 -13.07
CA LYS A 3 1.51 8.35 -11.72
C LYS A 3 0.62 7.51 -10.80
N LEU A 4 1.22 6.77 -9.87
CA LEU A 4 0.45 6.04 -8.87
C LEU A 4 -0.42 7.05 -8.10
N THR A 5 -1.73 6.82 -8.12
CA THR A 5 -2.72 7.73 -7.53
C THR A 5 -3.47 6.98 -6.44
N ILE A 6 -3.47 7.53 -5.24
CA ILE A 6 -4.19 7.01 -4.08
C ILE A 6 -5.23 8.04 -3.68
N PRO A 7 -6.51 7.68 -3.57
CA PRO A 7 -7.51 8.62 -3.07
C PRO A 7 -7.26 9.03 -1.62
N ASP A 8 -7.47 10.32 -1.28
CA ASP A 8 -7.22 10.85 0.07
C ASP A 8 -8.00 10.13 1.17
N TRP A 9 -9.20 9.63 0.87
CA TRP A 9 -10.03 8.92 1.87
C TRP A 9 -9.38 7.64 2.40
N ILE A 10 -8.32 7.14 1.75
CA ILE A 10 -7.51 6.00 2.21
C ILE A 10 -6.62 6.36 3.40
N LYS A 11 -6.29 7.64 3.63
CA LYS A 11 -5.46 8.08 4.76
C LYS A 11 -6.02 7.62 6.12
N ASN A 12 -7.34 7.56 6.26
CA ASN A 12 -7.97 7.04 7.48
C ASN A 12 -7.67 5.54 7.71
N ASN A 13 -7.74 4.73 6.64
CA ASN A 13 -7.40 3.31 6.72
C ASN A 13 -5.91 3.10 7.00
N ALA A 14 -5.04 3.93 6.41
CA ALA A 14 -3.61 3.94 6.70
C ALA A 14 -3.33 4.29 8.17
N ASN A 15 -4.04 5.28 8.74
CA ASN A 15 -3.94 5.61 10.16
C ASN A 15 -4.38 4.45 11.06
N TRP A 16 -5.54 3.85 10.77
CA TRP A 16 -6.05 2.72 11.54
C TRP A 16 -5.10 1.52 11.49
N TRP A 17 -4.50 1.23 10.34
CA TRP A 17 -3.49 0.20 10.24
C TRP A 17 -2.24 0.53 11.06
N ALA A 18 -1.73 1.77 10.96
CA ALA A 18 -0.58 2.22 11.72
C ALA A 18 -0.79 2.26 13.24
N ASP A 19 -2.04 2.40 13.69
CA ASP A 19 -2.46 2.36 15.10
C ASP A 19 -2.90 0.94 15.56
N ASP A 20 -2.61 -0.10 14.76
CA ASP A 20 -2.95 -1.51 15.06
C ASP A 20 -4.46 -1.78 15.24
N GLN A 21 -5.31 -0.90 14.70
CA GLN A 21 -6.78 -1.08 14.67
C GLN A 21 -7.22 -1.98 13.51
N ILE A 22 -6.39 -2.08 12.47
CA ILE A 22 -6.55 -2.97 11.32
C ILE A 22 -5.32 -3.87 11.25
N SER A 23 -5.50 -5.15 10.97
CA SER A 23 -4.39 -6.08 10.84
C SER A 23 -3.60 -5.87 9.55
N ASP A 24 -2.37 -6.38 9.49
CA ASP A 24 -1.56 -6.32 8.27
C ASP A 24 -2.27 -7.03 7.10
N ASP A 25 -2.91 -8.17 7.36
CA ASP A 25 -3.67 -8.94 6.36
C ASP A 25 -4.89 -8.18 5.83
N ASP A 26 -5.64 -7.53 6.72
CA ASP A 26 -6.82 -6.73 6.35
C ASP A 26 -6.41 -5.51 5.51
N PHE A 27 -5.32 -4.84 5.91
CA PHE A 27 -4.80 -3.70 5.17
C PHE A 27 -4.31 -4.10 3.78
N ALA A 28 -3.49 -5.16 3.69
CA ALA A 28 -2.99 -5.69 2.41
C ALA A 28 -4.14 -6.14 1.50
N SER A 29 -5.14 -6.83 2.05
CA SER A 29 -6.34 -7.25 1.31
C SER A 29 -7.14 -6.06 0.78
N GLY A 30 -7.26 -4.99 1.57
CA GLY A 30 -7.89 -3.74 1.14
C GLY A 30 -7.17 -3.10 -0.06
N ILE A 31 -5.83 -3.00 0.00
CA ILE A 31 -5.03 -2.45 -1.09
C ILE A 31 -5.12 -3.34 -2.34
N GLN A 32 -5.02 -4.67 -2.19
CA GLN A 32 -5.25 -5.62 -3.28
C GLN A 32 -6.59 -5.36 -3.97
N PHE A 33 -7.67 -5.25 -3.20
CA PHE A 33 -9.00 -5.00 -3.74
C PHE A 33 -9.05 -3.68 -4.51
N MET A 34 -8.50 -2.61 -3.95
CA MET A 34 -8.46 -1.30 -4.59
C MET A 34 -7.69 -1.30 -5.91
N ILE A 35 -6.59 -2.06 -6.02
CA ILE A 35 -5.86 -2.21 -7.27
C ILE A 35 -6.71 -2.97 -8.29
N LYS A 36 -7.33 -4.09 -7.90
CA LYS A 36 -8.21 -4.89 -8.77
C LYS A 36 -9.43 -4.11 -9.28
N GLN A 37 -9.92 -3.14 -8.50
CA GLN A 37 -11.02 -2.25 -8.90
C GLN A 37 -10.54 -0.98 -9.60
N SER A 38 -9.25 -0.83 -9.90
CA SER A 38 -8.65 0.36 -10.51
C SER A 38 -8.88 1.66 -9.72
N ILE A 39 -9.08 1.55 -8.40
CA ILE A 39 -9.16 2.68 -7.47
C ILE A 39 -7.75 3.22 -7.21
N ILE A 40 -6.79 2.31 -7.01
CA ILE A 40 -5.35 2.60 -7.01
C ILE A 40 -4.79 2.07 -8.33
N VAL A 41 -4.19 2.96 -9.12
CA VAL A 41 -3.59 2.60 -10.41
C VAL A 41 -2.08 2.55 -10.25
N ILE A 42 -1.47 1.39 -10.49
CA ILE A 42 -0.02 1.22 -10.47
C ILE A 42 0.48 1.20 -11.92
N PRO A 43 1.33 2.16 -12.35
CA PRO A 43 1.73 2.32 -13.75
C PRO A 43 2.59 1.17 -14.29
N GLU A 44 3.42 0.57 -13.44
CA GLU A 44 4.37 -0.48 -13.78
C GLU A 44 4.20 -1.68 -12.85
N LEU A 45 3.19 -2.50 -13.15
CA LEU A 45 3.14 -3.86 -12.62
C LEU A 45 4.14 -4.69 -13.44
N GLY A 46 5.40 -4.71 -12.98
CA GLY A 46 6.41 -5.63 -13.51
C GLY A 46 6.08 -7.08 -13.18
N GLU A 47 6.98 -8.00 -13.54
CA GLU A 47 6.88 -9.39 -13.04
C GLU A 47 6.88 -9.37 -11.51
N THR A 48 5.77 -9.77 -10.91
CA THR A 48 5.68 -10.00 -9.46
C THR A 48 6.53 -11.22 -9.12
N GLU A 49 7.37 -11.12 -8.09
CA GLU A 49 8.10 -12.29 -7.59
C GLU A 49 7.12 -13.40 -7.13
N GLU A 50 7.59 -14.65 -7.10
CA GLU A 50 6.79 -15.78 -6.62
C GLU A 50 6.23 -15.50 -5.22
N ILE A 51 5.04 -16.04 -4.96
CA ILE A 51 4.31 -15.86 -3.71
C ILE A 51 5.21 -16.26 -2.54
N THR A 52 5.51 -15.29 -1.69
CA THR A 52 6.14 -15.54 -0.40
C THR A 52 5.20 -15.03 0.67
N GLU A 53 5.00 -15.80 1.75
CA GLU A 53 4.36 -15.30 2.98
C GLU A 53 5.30 -14.29 3.65
N GLN A 54 5.56 -13.17 2.97
CA GLN A 54 6.38 -12.08 3.47
C GLN A 54 5.52 -11.17 4.33
N LYS A 55 5.98 -10.95 5.56
CA LYS A 55 5.41 -9.94 6.46
C LYS A 55 5.58 -8.55 5.85
N ILE A 56 4.61 -7.67 6.06
CA ILE A 56 4.74 -6.27 5.69
C ILE A 56 5.89 -5.66 6.50
N PRO A 57 6.90 -5.04 5.86
CA PRO A 57 7.98 -4.37 6.58
C PRO A 57 7.50 -3.18 7.40
N ASP A 58 8.07 -3.01 8.61
CA ASP A 58 7.71 -1.92 9.54
C ASP A 58 7.84 -0.52 8.92
N TRP A 59 8.78 -0.31 7.99
CA TRP A 59 8.94 0.99 7.33
C TRP A 59 7.71 1.38 6.50
N ILE A 60 6.97 0.41 5.95
CA ILE A 60 5.73 0.67 5.19
C ILE A 60 4.62 1.09 6.15
N LYS A 61 4.54 0.43 7.31
CA LYS A 61 3.57 0.78 8.37
C LYS A 61 3.86 2.15 8.99
N ASN A 62 5.15 2.49 9.15
CA ASN A 62 5.57 3.83 9.56
C ASN A 62 5.21 4.88 8.49
N ASN A 63 5.41 4.57 7.21
CA ASN A 63 4.98 5.45 6.12
C ASN A 63 3.46 5.64 6.11
N ALA A 64 2.66 4.61 6.42
CA ALA A 64 1.21 4.77 6.56
C ALA A 64 0.83 5.80 7.64
N ARG A 65 1.49 5.75 8.81
CA ARG A 65 1.33 6.75 9.88
C ARG A 65 1.71 8.15 9.39
N TRP A 66 2.88 8.29 8.79
CA TRP A 66 3.36 9.59 8.34
C TRP A 66 2.50 10.16 7.23
N TRP A 67 1.98 9.31 6.35
CA TRP A 67 1.11 9.73 5.26
C TRP A 67 -0.25 10.19 5.75
N SER A 68 -0.84 9.50 6.75
CA SER A 68 -2.09 9.95 7.38
C SER A 68 -1.92 11.24 8.19
N GLU A 69 -0.72 11.50 8.70
CA GLU A 69 -0.35 12.74 9.39
C GLU A 69 0.19 13.84 8.44
N GLU A 70 0.11 13.65 7.12
CA GLU A 70 0.59 14.59 6.09
C GLU A 70 2.09 14.94 6.18
N LYS A 71 2.89 14.07 6.80
CA LYS A 71 4.35 14.22 6.97
C LYS A 71 5.15 13.75 5.76
N ILE A 72 4.58 12.86 4.95
CA ILE A 72 5.16 12.40 3.68
C ILE A 72 4.13 12.55 2.56
N SER A 73 4.61 12.60 1.33
CA SER A 73 3.77 12.77 0.15
C SER A 73 3.02 11.50 -0.23
N ASP A 74 1.99 11.63 -1.08
CA ASP A 74 1.31 10.47 -1.67
C ASP A 74 2.29 9.58 -2.44
N GLU A 75 3.33 10.15 -3.04
CA GLU A 75 4.36 9.42 -3.77
C GLU A 75 5.23 8.57 -2.83
N ASP A 76 5.59 9.11 -1.66
CA ASP A 76 6.37 8.36 -0.66
C ASP A 76 5.61 7.14 -0.14
N PHE A 77 4.30 7.28 0.07
CA PHE A 77 3.46 6.16 0.48
C PHE A 77 3.19 5.18 -0.68
N ALA A 78 2.95 5.70 -1.88
CA ALA A 78 2.78 4.92 -3.10
C ALA A 78 3.95 3.99 -3.38
N ASN A 79 5.19 4.46 -3.16
CA ASN A 79 6.39 3.63 -3.28
C ASN A 79 6.37 2.41 -2.34
N GLY A 80 5.74 2.54 -1.16
CA GLY A 80 5.49 1.42 -0.25
C GLY A 80 4.51 0.39 -0.82
N ILE A 81 3.42 0.84 -1.44
CA ILE A 81 2.47 -0.06 -2.12
C ILE A 81 3.12 -0.77 -3.30
N GLU A 82 3.88 -0.04 -4.13
CA GLU A 82 4.61 -0.62 -5.25
C GLU A 82 5.62 -1.69 -4.78
N TYR A 83 6.34 -1.42 -3.69
CA TYR A 83 7.21 -2.41 -3.07
C TYR A 83 6.44 -3.68 -2.67
N MET A 84 5.30 -3.54 -2.00
CA MET A 84 4.48 -4.70 -1.60
C MET A 84 4.03 -5.55 -2.79
N VAL A 85 3.70 -4.92 -3.91
CA VAL A 85 3.31 -5.66 -5.12
C VAL A 85 4.50 -6.35 -5.76
N LYS A 86 5.64 -5.66 -5.91
CA LYS A 86 6.86 -6.22 -6.53
C LYS A 86 7.40 -7.44 -5.77
N ASN A 87 7.32 -7.41 -4.43
CA ASN A 87 7.83 -8.49 -3.57
C ASN A 87 6.76 -9.56 -3.27
N GLY A 88 5.61 -9.56 -3.95
CA GLY A 88 4.59 -10.60 -3.81
C GLY A 88 3.79 -10.58 -2.49
N ILE A 89 3.92 -9.51 -1.68
CA ILE A 89 3.11 -9.29 -0.48
C ILE A 89 1.65 -8.99 -0.87
N ILE A 90 1.46 -8.19 -1.92
CA ILE A 90 0.15 -7.92 -2.52
C ILE A 90 0.08 -8.55 -3.90
N GLN A 91 -0.91 -9.41 -4.11
CA GLN A 91 -1.15 -10.07 -5.41
C GLN A 91 -2.15 -9.27 -6.24
N VAL A 92 -1.88 -9.05 -7.52
CA VAL A 92 -2.73 -8.25 -8.43
C VAL A 92 -3.11 -9.01 -9.68
#